data_AF-A0A090WI77-F1
#
_entry.id   AF-A0A090WI77-F1
#
_cell.length_a   1.000
_cell.length_b   1.000
_cell.length_c   1.000
_cell.angle_alpha   90.00
_cell.angle_beta   90.00
_cell.angle_gamma   90.00
#
_symmetry.space_group_name_H-M   'P 1'
#
loop_
_entity.id
_entity.type
_entity.pdbx_description
1 polymer ?
#
loop_
_entity_poly.entity_id
_entity_poly.type
_entity_poly.pdbx_seq_one_letter_code
_entity_poly.pdbx_strand_id
1 'polypeptide(L)'
;MVKEYNSESNEAGTALGGGGGTSTKHVQNLFDTIRGKTKLTAPIDDASKSMAMVHYANISYRIDSAYDIDSKTGIMYNREAMSLWSRQYEPGWEPKL
;
A
#
# COMPACT_ATOMS: atom_id res chain seq x y z
N MET A 1 -22.52 19.19 8.57
CA MET A 1 -21.53 19.80 9.47
C MET A 1 -20.23 19.90 8.69
N VAL A 2 -19.79 21.12 8.35
CA VAL A 2 -18.54 21.34 7.62
C VAL A 2 -17.42 21.43 8.66
N LYS A 3 -16.42 20.54 8.56
CA LYS A 3 -15.20 20.62 9.38
C LYS A 3 -14.20 21.53 8.67
N GLU A 4 -13.91 22.67 9.25
CA GLU A 4 -12.76 23.48 8.84
C GLU A 4 -11.48 22.90 9.45
N TYR A 5 -10.46 22.69 8.62
CA TYR A 5 -9.13 22.30 9.04
C TYR A 5 -8.20 23.50 8.87
N ASN A 6 -7.78 24.10 9.98
CA ASN A 6 -6.84 25.20 9.98
C ASN A 6 -5.41 24.63 10.06
N SER A 7 -4.70 24.60 8.94
CA SER A 7 -3.28 24.21 8.91
C SER A 7 -2.38 25.45 8.98
N GLU A 8 -1.37 25.45 9.85
CA GLU A 8 -0.41 26.55 9.96
C GLU A 8 0.43 26.79 8.68
N SER A 9 0.51 25.80 7.79
CA SER A 9 1.26 25.90 6.54
C SER A 9 0.38 26.32 5.36
N ASN A 10 0.88 27.22 4.49
CA ASN A 10 0.28 27.61 3.19
C ASN A 10 0.22 26.49 2.14
N GLU A 11 0.45 25.26 2.58
CA GLU A 11 0.61 24.05 1.79
C GLU A 11 -0.69 23.23 1.69
N ALA A 12 -1.79 23.68 2.30
CA ALA A 12 -3.07 22.97 2.32
C ALA A 12 -4.01 23.26 1.13
N GLY A 13 -3.58 24.12 0.20
CA GLY A 13 -4.34 24.44 -1.01
C GLY A 13 -4.04 23.49 -2.17
N THR A 14 -4.91 23.48 -3.19
CA THR A 14 -4.68 22.73 -4.44
C THR A 14 -3.60 23.36 -5.34
N ALA A 15 -3.12 24.55 -4.99
CA ALA A 15 -2.11 25.30 -5.72
C ALA A 15 -0.79 24.54 -5.92
N LEU A 16 -0.50 23.57 -5.06
CA LEU A 16 0.71 22.74 -5.12
C LEU A 16 0.53 21.45 -5.92
N GLY A 17 -0.62 21.23 -6.58
CA GLY A 17 -0.85 20.05 -7.41
C GLY A 17 -0.80 18.72 -6.65
N GLY A 18 -1.19 18.72 -5.36
CA GLY A 18 -1.09 17.56 -4.47
C GLY A 18 0.18 17.54 -3.59
N GLY A 19 1.09 18.51 -3.77
CA GLY A 19 2.10 18.87 -2.78
C GLY A 19 1.44 19.47 -1.54
N GLY A 20 2.05 19.26 -0.37
CA GLY A 20 1.53 19.79 0.88
C GLY A 20 2.36 19.38 2.09
N GLY A 21 2.01 19.88 3.29
CA GLY A 21 2.74 19.59 4.52
C GLY A 21 2.91 18.10 4.83
N THR A 22 1.95 17.26 4.47
CA THR A 22 2.04 15.79 4.62
C THR A 22 3.00 15.16 3.62
N SER A 23 2.93 15.53 2.34
CA SER A 23 3.83 15.03 1.29
C SER A 23 5.28 15.42 1.59
N THR A 24 5.50 16.66 2.03
CA THR A 24 6.80 17.16 2.49
C THR A 24 7.33 16.35 3.68
N LYS A 25 6.51 16.10 4.71
CA LYS A 25 6.89 15.26 5.85
C LYS A 25 7.20 13.82 5.45
N HIS A 26 6.44 13.23 4.53
CA HIS A 26 6.63 11.86 4.06
C HIS A 26 7.98 11.71 3.35
N VAL A 27 8.30 12.61 2.41
CA VAL A 27 9.58 12.61 1.69
C VAL A 27 10.75 12.93 2.62
N GLN A 28 10.57 13.87 3.56
CA GLN A 28 11.60 14.18 4.56
C GLN A 28 11.92 12.95 5.44
N ASN A 29 10.91 12.22 5.92
CA ASN A 29 11.11 10.98 6.69
C ASN A 29 11.87 9.92 5.89
N LEU A 30 11.57 9.78 4.60
CA LEU A 30 12.31 8.88 3.71
C LEU A 30 13.81 9.24 3.68
N PHE A 31 14.14 10.50 3.40
CA PHE A 31 15.54 10.92 3.32
C PHE A 31 16.27 10.84 4.66
N ASP A 32 15.63 11.23 5.76
CA ASP A 32 16.24 11.16 7.08
C ASP A 32 16.43 9.72 7.56
N THR A 33 15.55 8.80 7.18
CA THR A 33 15.76 7.37 7.39
C THR A 33 16.97 6.86 6.60
N ILE A 34 17.10 7.22 5.31
CA ILE A 34 18.27 6.84 4.49
C ILE A 34 19.57 7.34 5.12
N ARG A 35 19.54 8.52 5.74
CA ARG A 35 20.68 9.12 6.46
C ARG A 35 20.87 8.60 7.89
N GLY A 36 20.05 7.66 8.35
CA GLY A 36 20.13 7.07 9.70
C GLY A 36 19.70 8.00 10.84
N LYS A 37 18.97 9.08 10.52
CA LYS A 37 18.52 10.08 11.52
C LYS A 37 17.19 9.73 12.17
N THR A 38 16.33 8.99 11.47
CA THR A 38 14.97 8.64 11.94
C THR A 38 14.59 7.22 11.54
N LYS A 39 13.55 6.67 12.18
CA LYS A 39 12.91 5.42 11.73
C LYS A 39 11.98 5.70 10.55
N LEU A 40 11.89 4.75 9.61
CA LEU A 40 10.92 4.80 8.51
C LEU A 40 9.50 4.61 9.05
N THR A 41 8.60 5.51 8.67
CA THR A 41 7.20 5.47 9.14
C THR A 41 6.32 4.54 8.29
N ALA A 42 6.62 4.42 7.00
CA ALA A 42 5.88 3.57 6.05
C ALA A 42 6.82 2.57 5.35
N PRO A 43 7.28 1.52 6.05
CA PRO A 43 8.14 0.51 5.47
C PRO A 43 7.39 -0.41 4.48
N ILE A 44 8.13 -1.09 3.61
CA ILE A 44 7.56 -1.87 2.51
C ILE A 44 6.72 -3.08 2.97
N ASP A 45 7.04 -3.65 4.13
CA ASP A 45 6.29 -4.76 4.72
C ASP A 45 4.90 -4.35 5.20
N ASP A 46 4.73 -3.09 5.62
CA ASP A 46 3.43 -2.50 5.93
C ASP A 46 2.62 -2.20 4.65
N ALA A 47 3.27 -1.59 3.66
CA ALA A 47 2.66 -1.32 2.36
C ALA A 47 2.19 -2.60 1.65
N SER A 48 2.95 -3.69 1.75
CA SER A 48 2.60 -5.00 1.19
C SER A 48 1.26 -5.52 1.72
N LYS A 49 1.00 -5.39 3.03
CA LYS A 49 -0.27 -5.78 3.65
C LYS A 49 -1.45 -4.94 3.14
N SER A 50 -1.24 -3.64 3.01
CA SER A 50 -2.25 -2.72 2.47
C SER A 50 -2.61 -3.06 1.03
N MET A 51 -1.61 -3.36 0.20
CA MET A 51 -1.84 -3.76 -1.19
C MET A 51 -2.47 -5.14 -1.32
N ALA A 52 -2.15 -6.09 -0.43
CA ALA A 52 -2.79 -7.40 -0.40
C ALA A 52 -4.32 -7.28 -0.24
N MET A 53 -4.81 -6.35 0.60
CA MET A 53 -6.26 -6.10 0.76
C MET A 53 -6.95 -5.70 -0.54
N VAL A 54 -6.31 -4.87 -1.36
CA VAL A 54 -6.84 -4.48 -2.68
C VAL A 54 -6.94 -5.69 -3.60
N HIS A 55 -5.91 -6.55 -3.59
CA HIS A 55 -5.93 -7.79 -4.37
C HIS A 55 -7.02 -8.75 -3.91
N TYR A 56 -7.25 -8.88 -2.60
CA TYR A 56 -8.32 -9.72 -2.08
C TYR A 56 -9.70 -9.23 -2.54
N ALA A 57 -9.97 -7.94 -2.47
CA ALA A 57 -11.23 -7.39 -2.97
C ALA A 57 -11.41 -7.65 -4.49
N ASN A 58 -10.35 -7.46 -5.27
CA ASN A 58 -10.38 -7.70 -6.72
C ASN A 58 -10.57 -9.18 -7.07
N ILE A 59 -9.95 -10.10 -6.33
CA ILE A 59 -10.09 -11.54 -6.55
C ILE A 59 -11.50 -11.99 -6.18
N SER A 60 -12.03 -11.56 -5.03
CA SER A 60 -13.41 -11.83 -4.62
C SER A 60 -14.42 -11.37 -5.67
N TYR A 61 -14.23 -10.17 -6.23
CA TYR A 61 -15.05 -9.67 -7.33
C TYR A 61 -14.95 -10.54 -8.59
N ARG A 62 -13.75 -10.99 -8.97
CA ARG A 62 -13.55 -11.78 -10.20
C ARG A 62 -14.18 -13.16 -10.16
N ILE A 63 -14.26 -13.76 -8.98
CA ILE A 63 -14.83 -15.10 -8.79
C ILE A 63 -16.28 -15.06 -8.29
N ASP A 64 -16.86 -13.87 -8.15
CA ASP A 64 -18.21 -13.64 -7.60
C ASP A 64 -18.47 -14.40 -6.28
N SER A 65 -17.49 -14.38 -5.38
CA SER A 65 -17.54 -15.15 -4.14
C SER A 65 -16.71 -14.55 -3.02
N ALA A 66 -17.17 -14.73 -1.79
CA ALA A 66 -16.42 -14.40 -0.59
C ALA A 66 -15.54 -15.58 -0.15
N TYR A 67 -14.43 -15.29 0.53
CA TYR A 67 -13.55 -16.32 1.08
C TYR A 67 -12.78 -15.81 2.30
N ASP A 68 -12.36 -16.75 3.14
CA ASP A 68 -11.51 -16.48 4.29
C ASP A 68 -10.03 -16.42 3.90
N ILE A 69 -9.26 -15.67 4.69
CA ILE A 69 -7.83 -15.44 4.49
C ILE A 69 -7.08 -15.79 5.77
N ASP A 70 -5.95 -16.48 5.64
CA ASP A 70 -5.01 -16.68 6.72
C ASP A 70 -4.36 -15.35 7.13
N SER A 71 -4.66 -14.87 8.35
CA SER A 71 -4.12 -13.60 8.86
C SER A 71 -2.58 -13.56 9.03
N LYS A 72 -1.89 -14.71 9.00
CA LYS A 72 -0.44 -14.80 9.14
C LYS A 72 0.24 -14.96 7.78
N THR A 73 -0.29 -15.80 6.91
CA THR A 73 0.34 -16.14 5.63
C THR A 73 -0.24 -15.37 4.44
N GLY A 74 -1.46 -14.83 4.57
CA GLY A 74 -2.19 -14.15 3.51
C GLY A 74 -2.79 -15.10 2.46
N ILE A 75 -2.72 -16.42 2.68
CA ILE A 75 -3.29 -17.43 1.80
C ILE A 75 -4.82 -17.38 1.88
N MET A 76 -5.48 -17.48 0.73
CA MET A 76 -6.94 -17.53 0.63
C MET A 76 -7.42 -18.98 0.72
N TYR A 77 -8.40 -19.26 1.57
CA TYR A 77 -9.00 -20.60 1.73
C TYR A 77 -10.06 -20.90 0.66
N ASN A 78 -9.76 -20.54 -0.60
CA ASN A 78 -10.61 -20.79 -1.75
C ASN A 78 -9.73 -21.14 -2.96
N ARG A 79 -9.99 -22.30 -3.59
CA ARG A 79 -9.19 -22.82 -4.70
C ARG A 79 -9.28 -21.95 -5.96
N GLU A 80 -10.47 -21.43 -6.25
CA GLU A 80 -10.70 -20.55 -7.39
C GLU A 80 -9.99 -19.20 -7.18
N ALA A 81 -10.07 -18.63 -5.97
CA ALA A 81 -9.32 -17.44 -5.59
C ALA A 81 -7.80 -17.65 -5.74
N MET A 82 -7.29 -18.78 -5.24
CA MET A 82 -5.87 -19.12 -5.33
C MET A 82 -5.39 -19.36 -6.75
N SER A 83 -6.27 -19.73 -7.69
CA SER A 83 -5.90 -19.84 -9.11
C SER A 83 -5.49 -18.48 -9.72
N LEU A 84 -5.99 -17.38 -9.15
CA LEU A 84 -5.64 -16.01 -9.55
C LEU A 84 -4.42 -15.45 -8.78
N TRP A 85 -3.92 -16.18 -7.78
CA TRP A 85 -2.80 -15.77 -6.92
C TRP A 85 -1.44 -16.20 -7.49
N SER A 86 -1.13 -15.70 -8.69
CA SER A 86 0.15 -15.95 -9.34
C SER A 86 0.56 -14.75 -10.20
N ARG A 87 1.84 -14.72 -10.58
CA ARG A 87 2.38 -13.74 -11.53
C ARG A 87 3.14 -14.48 -12.61
N GLN A 88 2.82 -14.19 -13.86
CA GLN A 88 3.66 -14.56 -14.98
C GLN A 88 4.77 -13.52 -15.08
N TYR A 89 6.01 -13.98 -14.98
CA TYR A 89 7.19 -13.15 -15.17
C TYR A 89 7.68 -13.30 -16.60
N GLU A 90 8.31 -12.25 -17.13
CA GLU A 90 9.10 -12.38 -18.35
C GLU A 90 10.27 -13.35 -18.13
N PRO A 91 10.70 -14.11 -19.15
CA PRO A 91 11.79 -15.07 -18.98
C PRO A 91 13.05 -14.42 -18.41
N GLY A 92 13.54 -14.95 -17.29
CA GLY A 92 14.71 -14.45 -16.56
C GLY A 92 14.40 -13.43 -15.47
N TRP A 93 13.14 -13.04 -15.28
CA TRP A 93 12.69 -12.12 -14.22
C TRP A 93 12.08 -12.86 -13.04
N GLU A 94 12.07 -14.19 -13.06
CA GLU A 94 11.57 -15.00 -11.96
C GLU A 94 12.42 -14.75 -10.69
N PRO A 95 11.78 -14.52 -9.54
CA PRO A 95 12.49 -14.41 -8.28
C PRO A 95 13.28 -15.68 -7.98
N LYS A 96 14.57 -15.52 -7.64
CA LYS A 96 15.39 -16.59 -7.06
C LYS A 96 15.13 -16.60 -5.56
N LEU A 97 14.09 -17.30 -5.14
CA LEU A 97 13.74 -17.49 -3.73
C LEU A 97 14.70 -18.49 -3.06
#